data_AF-A0A957CH41-F1
#
_entry.id   AF-A0A957CH41-F1
#
_cell.length_a   1.000
_cell.length_b   1.000
_cell.length_c   1.000
_cell.angle_alpha   90.00
_cell.angle_beta   90.00
_cell.angle_gamma   90.00
#
_symmetry.space_group_name_H-M   'P 1'
#
loop_
_entity.id
_entity.type
_entity.pdbx_description
1 polymer ?
#
loop_
_entity_poly.entity_id
_entity_poly.type
_entity_poly.pdbx_seq_one_letter_code
_entity_poly.pdbx_strand_id
1 'polypeptide(L)' 'TTEQPAAKTAVPLPATAVPPTPTTIAEEIVLPYLGQAPEITNDTWINTDVPVTLASQQGKVVLIEFWTFG' A
#
# COMPACT_ATOMS: atom_id res chain seq x y z
N THR A 1 -64.50 2.52 -16.92
CA THR A 1 -64.29 3.45 -15.80
C THR A 1 -63.70 2.65 -14.66
N THR A 2 -62.39 2.38 -14.63
CA THR A 2 -61.26 3.31 -14.37
C THR A 2 -61.46 3.92 -12.98
N GLU A 3 -60.63 3.67 -11.97
CA GLU A 3 -59.24 4.15 -11.91
C GLU A 3 -58.47 3.58 -10.68
N GLN A 4 -57.28 3.05 -10.92
CA GLN A 4 -56.08 3.27 -10.09
C GLN A 4 -54.94 3.38 -11.12
N PRO A 5 -54.11 4.45 -11.14
CA PRO A 5 -53.06 4.61 -10.13
C PRO A 5 -52.60 6.06 -9.83
N ALA A 6 -52.02 6.27 -8.65
CA ALA A 6 -51.10 7.39 -8.42
C ALA A 6 -49.71 6.81 -8.10
N ALA A 7 -48.97 6.46 -9.15
CA ALA A 7 -47.54 6.22 -9.04
C ALA A 7 -46.86 7.57 -8.76
N LYS A 8 -46.21 7.66 -7.61
CA LYS A 8 -45.42 8.81 -7.18
C LYS A 8 -44.25 8.99 -8.16
N THR A 9 -44.34 10.02 -9.00
CA THR A 9 -43.28 10.45 -9.92
C THR A 9 -42.02 10.80 -9.14
N ALA A 10 -40.98 9.97 -9.24
CA ALA A 10 -39.63 10.33 -8.82
C ALA A 10 -39.00 11.19 -9.92
N VAL A 11 -38.61 12.41 -9.58
CA VAL A 11 -37.84 13.30 -10.46
C VAL A 11 -36.41 12.75 -10.55
N PRO A 12 -35.86 12.42 -11.74
CA PRO A 12 -34.45 12.04 -11.84
C PRO A 12 -33.58 13.30 -11.71
N LEU A 13 -32.66 13.32 -10.74
CA LEU A 13 -31.59 14.32 -10.68
C LEU A 13 -30.68 14.18 -11.91
N PRO A 14 -30.22 15.29 -12.53
CA PRO A 14 -29.27 15.21 -13.63
C PRO A 14 -27.94 14.62 -13.13
N ALA A 15 -27.39 13.67 -13.88
CA ALA A 15 -26.07 13.12 -13.64
C ALA A 15 -25.03 14.25 -13.68
N THR A 16 -24.44 14.56 -12.54
CA THR A 16 -23.26 15.43 -12.45
C THR A 16 -22.13 14.74 -13.21
N ALA A 17 -21.70 15.33 -14.33
CA ALA A 17 -20.53 14.86 -15.05
C ALA A 17 -19.30 14.98 -14.13
N VAL A 18 -18.68 13.84 -13.80
CA VAL A 18 -17.38 13.79 -13.12
C VAL A 18 -16.38 14.54 -14.03
N PRO A 19 -15.72 15.62 -13.57
CA PRO A 19 -14.67 16.24 -14.37
C PRO A 19 -13.58 15.21 -14.66
N PRO A 20 -12.97 15.17 -15.85
CA PRO A 20 -11.86 14.27 -16.10
C PRO A 20 -10.74 14.65 -15.12
N THR A 21 -10.49 13.80 -14.13
CA THR A 21 -9.28 13.87 -13.32
C THR A 21 -8.11 13.88 -14.31
N PRO A 22 -7.23 14.90 -14.31
CA PRO A 22 -6.03 14.84 -15.12
C PRO A 22 -5.31 13.55 -14.73
N THR A 23 -5.15 12.64 -15.68
CA THR A 23 -4.32 11.45 -15.52
C THR A 23 -2.89 11.94 -15.34
N THR A 24 -2.52 12.26 -14.11
CA THR A 24 -1.12 12.33 -13.70
C THR A 24 -0.54 10.99 -14.08
N ILE A 25 0.34 10.98 -15.07
CA ILE A 25 1.14 9.80 -15.40
C ILE A 25 2.08 9.64 -14.21
N ALA A 26 1.65 8.85 -13.23
CA ALA A 26 2.52 8.39 -12.16
C ALA A 26 3.52 7.47 -12.84
N GLU A 27 4.77 7.89 -12.89
CA GLU A 27 5.87 7.03 -13.29
C GLU A 27 5.90 5.85 -12.32
N GLU A 28 5.63 4.66 -12.85
CA GLU A 28 5.54 3.44 -12.06
C GLU A 28 6.95 3.05 -11.63
N ILE A 29 7.27 3.26 -10.35
CA ILE A 29 8.53 2.81 -9.76
C ILE A 29 8.48 1.28 -9.70
N VAL A 30 9.09 0.61 -10.69
CA VAL A 30 9.24 -0.85 -10.70
C VAL A 30 10.43 -1.25 -9.83
N LEU A 31 10.18 -1.92 -8.72
CA LEU A 31 11.22 -2.41 -7.83
C LEU A 31 11.73 -3.79 -8.31
N PRO A 32 13.03 -3.95 -8.58
CA PRO A 32 13.58 -5.22 -9.04
C PRO A 32 13.62 -6.26 -7.90
N TYR A 33 13.36 -7.53 -8.24
CA TYR A 33 13.61 -8.65 -7.34
C TYR A 33 15.06 -9.13 -7.51
N LEU A 34 15.90 -8.95 -6.48
CA LEU A 34 17.32 -9.30 -6.50
C LEU A 34 17.63 -10.66 -5.81
N GLY A 35 16.61 -11.48 -5.57
CA GLY A 35 16.75 -12.73 -4.84
C GLY A 35 16.47 -12.59 -3.34
N GLN A 36 16.75 -13.66 -2.59
CA GLN A 36 16.59 -13.67 -1.14
C GLN A 36 17.73 -12.90 -0.47
N ALA A 37 17.38 -12.07 0.52
CA ALA A 37 18.36 -11.38 1.34
C ALA A 37 19.23 -12.39 2.15
N PRO A 38 20.57 -12.25 2.14
CA PRO A 38 21.46 -13.07 2.95
C PRO A 38 21.26 -12.85 4.45
N GLU A 39 21.44 -13.90 5.27
CA GLU A 39 21.23 -13.84 6.72
C GLU A 39 22.22 -12.88 7.43
N ILE A 40 21.77 -12.27 8.53
CA ILE A 40 22.61 -11.38 9.35
C ILE A 40 23.34 -12.22 10.40
N THR A 41 24.68 -12.19 10.38
CA THR A 41 25.55 -13.03 11.23
C THR A 41 26.38 -12.25 12.24
N ASN A 42 25.83 -11.16 12.79
CA ASN A 42 26.55 -10.32 13.76
C ASN A 42 26.54 -10.92 15.17
N ASP A 43 27.68 -10.81 15.87
CA ASP A 43 27.84 -11.30 17.24
C ASP A 43 27.25 -10.37 18.31
N THR A 44 27.17 -9.06 18.02
CA THR A 44 26.74 -8.03 18.97
C THR A 44 25.55 -7.25 18.44
N TRP A 45 24.59 -7.01 19.33
CA TRP A 45 23.36 -6.27 19.05
C TRP A 45 23.14 -5.17 20.08
N ILE A 46 22.52 -4.08 19.64
CA ILE A 46 22.11 -2.95 20.49
C ILE A 46 20.60 -2.77 20.41
N ASN A 47 19.98 -2.25 21.48
CA ASN A 47 18.53 -1.98 21.58
C ASN A 47 17.62 -3.22 21.47
N THR A 48 18.15 -4.41 21.74
CA THR A 48 17.38 -5.67 21.75
C THR A 48 17.99 -6.63 22.76
N ASP A 49 17.14 -7.46 23.38
CA ASP A 49 17.57 -8.52 24.30
C ASP A 49 18.00 -9.80 23.59
N VAL A 50 17.63 -9.95 22.30
CA VAL A 50 17.92 -11.13 21.47
C VAL A 50 18.47 -10.74 20.10
N PRO A 51 19.28 -11.60 19.45
CA PRO A 51 19.73 -11.36 18.08
C PRO A 51 18.56 -11.16 17.11
N VAL A 52 18.69 -10.21 16.18
CA VAL A 52 17.69 -9.99 15.12
C VAL A 52 18.12 -10.75 13.87
N THR A 53 17.36 -11.76 13.48
CA THR A 53 17.61 -12.55 12.25
C THR A 53 16.62 -12.16 11.16
N LEU A 54 16.98 -12.35 9.89
CA LEU A 54 16.04 -12.16 8.79
C LEU A 54 14.89 -13.17 8.86
N ALA A 55 15.16 -14.39 9.32
CA ALA A 55 14.13 -15.40 9.55
C ALA A 55 13.02 -14.91 10.48
N SER A 56 13.34 -14.17 11.56
CA SER A 56 12.32 -13.63 12.48
C SER A 56 11.59 -12.40 11.96
N GLN A 57 12.04 -11.82 10.83
CA GLN A 57 11.51 -10.57 10.28
C GLN A 57 10.64 -10.78 9.03
N GLN A 58 10.41 -12.04 8.63
CA GLN A 58 9.52 -12.38 7.53
C GLN A 58 8.11 -11.79 7.73
N GLY A 59 7.54 -11.26 6.65
CA GLY A 59 6.26 -10.54 6.68
C GLY A 59 6.36 -9.07 7.06
N LYS A 60 7.56 -8.55 7.34
CA LYS A 60 7.84 -7.12 7.55
C LYS A 60 8.68 -6.57 6.41
N VAL A 61 8.57 -5.26 6.17
CA VAL A 61 9.54 -4.52 5.34
C VAL A 61 10.74 -4.17 6.23
N VAL A 62 11.94 -4.53 5.79
CA VAL A 62 13.19 -4.36 6.54
C VAL A 62 14.16 -3.49 5.76
N LEU A 63 14.78 -2.52 6.43
CA LEU A 63 15.87 -1.71 5.91
C LEU A 63 17.18 -2.15 6.59
N ILE A 64 18.23 -2.36 5.79
CA ILE A 64 19.58 -2.62 6.29
C ILE A 64 20.43 -1.39 6.00
N GLU A 65 21.03 -0.83 7.05
CA GLU A 65 21.89 0.35 6.97
C GLU A 65 23.28 0.02 7.51
N PHE A 66 24.31 0.20 6.68
CA PHE A 66 25.71 0.05 7.07
C PHE A 66 26.27 1.43 7.43
N TRP A 67 26.81 1.59 8.65
CA TRP A 67 27.32 2.87 9.15
C TRP A 67 28.52 2.68 10.10
N THR A 68 29.22 3.77 10.41
CA THR A 68 30.33 3.84 11.38
C THR A 68 30.20 5.10 12.23
N PHE A 69 30.70 5.10 13.46
CA PHE A 69 30.42 6.18 14.45
C PHE A 69 31.12 7.52 14.22
N GLY A 70 32.17 7.60 13.38
CA GLY A 70 32.92 8.84 13.14
C GLY A 70 33.94 9.16 14.21
#